data_AF-A0A7J6Q1B0-F1
#
_entry.id   AF-A0A7J6Q1B0-F1
#
_cell.length_a   1.000
_cell.length_b   1.000
_cell.length_c   1.000
_cell.angle_alpha   90.00
_cell.angle_beta   90.00
_cell.angle_gamma   90.00
#
_symmetry.space_group_name_H-M   'P 1'
#
loop_
_entity.id
_entity.type
_entity.pdbx_description
1 polymer ?
#
loop_
_entity_poly.entity_id
_entity_poly.type
_entity_poly.pdbx_seq_one_letter_code
_entity_poly.pdbx_strand_id
1 'polypeptide(L)'
;YFKNDPSKKSELDTLFRNTMSNAITYERIYDALTSNYHLTLPMFEDFKKVATGECKPFYNKELAAKVDDEVGSRLDAKILKTLLKLNAHLQMTNFFKPTGTASAIAMRFDGGVLADRPRTLFPTIPYAVYLVVGRSFYGFHIRFTEIARGGIRLILSRNRQVYKKNCATLLEENYNLAYTQQLKNKDIPEGGSKGTILMDMESQNLKTSGREAFNNYIDALLDCILCKETGLYSNLSKPEMLFFGPDENTAGFMKLGALRAKARGYKYWKSLTTGKSV
;
A
#
# COMPACT_ATOMS: atom_id res chain seq x y z
N TYR A 1 -24.01 26.27 7.38
CA TYR A 1 -25.14 25.37 7.05
C TYR A 1 -24.76 24.04 6.38
N PHE A 2 -23.63 23.90 5.65
CA PHE A 2 -23.24 22.62 5.01
C PHE A 2 -22.34 21.67 5.83
N LYS A 3 -21.77 22.12 6.96
CA LYS A 3 -20.72 21.36 7.69
C LYS A 3 -21.22 20.25 8.63
N ASN A 4 -22.53 20.16 8.91
CA ASN A 4 -23.05 19.26 9.96
C ASN A 4 -24.04 18.20 9.45
N ASP A 5 -24.28 18.11 8.14
CA ASP A 5 -25.16 17.08 7.57
C ASP A 5 -24.34 15.86 7.11
N PRO A 6 -24.45 14.70 7.79
CA PRO A 6 -23.69 13.49 7.45
C PRO A 6 -24.02 12.96 6.06
N SER A 7 -25.27 13.11 5.60
CA SER A 7 -25.72 12.63 4.28
C SER A 7 -25.04 13.42 3.17
N LYS A 8 -25.04 14.76 3.27
CA LYS A 8 -24.40 15.63 2.27
C LYS A 8 -22.87 15.50 2.25
N LYS A 9 -22.24 15.18 3.39
CA LYS A 9 -20.80 14.84 3.43
C LYS A 9 -20.51 13.55 2.67
N SER A 10 -21.34 12.51 2.87
CA SER A 10 -21.22 11.24 2.15
C SER A 10 -21.42 11.41 0.64
N GLU A 11 -22.34 12.28 0.22
CA GLU A 11 -22.53 12.64 -1.19
C GLU A 11 -21.31 13.34 -1.77
N LEU A 12 -20.75 14.34 -1.06
CA LEU A 12 -19.55 15.05 -1.48
C LEU A 12 -18.33 14.12 -1.59
N ASP A 13 -18.15 13.22 -0.63
CA ASP A 13 -17.08 12.22 -0.64
C ASP A 13 -17.26 11.24 -1.83
N THR A 14 -18.50 10.87 -2.15
CA THR A 14 -18.82 10.04 -3.32
C THR A 14 -18.55 10.77 -4.63
N LEU A 15 -18.92 12.04 -4.71
CA LEU A 15 -18.70 12.88 -5.89
C LEU A 15 -17.20 13.10 -6.12
N PHE A 16 -16.44 13.38 -5.05
CA PHE A 16 -14.98 13.46 -5.08
C PHE A 16 -14.35 12.16 -5.60
N ARG A 17 -14.81 10.98 -5.13
CA ARG A 17 -14.32 9.68 -5.61
C ARG A 17 -14.58 9.47 -7.09
N ASN A 18 -15.80 9.74 -7.55
CA ASN A 18 -16.18 9.54 -8.95
C ASN A 18 -15.41 10.47 -9.89
N THR A 19 -15.24 11.74 -9.51
CA THR A 19 -14.44 12.69 -10.31
C THR A 19 -12.97 12.30 -10.35
N MET A 20 -12.37 11.92 -9.21
CA MET A 20 -10.96 11.54 -9.14
C MET A 20 -10.67 10.23 -9.87
N SER A 21 -11.55 9.22 -9.75
CA SER A 21 -11.37 7.91 -10.40
C SER A 21 -11.48 7.98 -11.92
N ASN A 22 -12.27 8.90 -12.47
CA ASN A 22 -12.39 9.08 -13.91
C ASN A 22 -11.28 9.97 -14.48
N ALA A 23 -10.68 10.83 -13.64
CA ALA A 23 -9.66 11.79 -14.05
C ALA A 23 -8.22 11.26 -13.91
N ILE A 24 -7.97 10.27 -13.04
CA ILE A 24 -6.64 9.69 -12.81
C ILE A 24 -6.63 8.24 -13.27
N THR A 25 -6.27 8.03 -14.53
CA THR A 25 -5.99 6.70 -15.10
C THR A 25 -4.48 6.41 -15.11
N TYR A 26 -4.09 5.16 -15.36
CA TYR A 26 -2.68 4.79 -15.51
C TYR A 26 -2.02 5.58 -16.64
N GLU A 27 -2.69 5.69 -17.79
CA GLU A 27 -2.24 6.46 -18.94
C GLU A 27 -2.07 7.93 -18.55
N ARG A 28 -3.02 8.50 -17.81
CA ARG A 28 -2.91 9.90 -17.39
C ARG A 28 -1.75 10.13 -16.43
N ILE A 29 -1.50 9.21 -15.50
CA ILE A 29 -0.31 9.27 -14.63
C ILE A 29 0.95 9.21 -15.49
N TYR A 30 1.05 8.25 -16.40
CA TYR A 30 2.20 8.10 -17.27
C TYR A 30 2.45 9.35 -18.12
N ASP A 31 1.41 9.91 -18.73
CA ASP A 31 1.49 11.13 -19.54
C ASP A 31 1.93 12.33 -18.70
N ALA A 32 1.38 12.48 -17.48
CA ALA A 32 1.77 13.55 -16.57
C ALA A 32 3.24 13.44 -16.16
N LEU A 33 3.74 12.23 -15.89
CA LEU A 33 5.12 12.00 -15.50
C LEU A 33 6.11 12.21 -16.64
N THR A 34 5.76 11.74 -17.84
CA THR A 34 6.63 11.84 -19.03
C THR A 34 6.63 13.24 -19.64
N SER A 35 5.47 13.91 -19.67
CA SER A 35 5.37 15.30 -20.17
C SER A 35 6.09 16.29 -19.26
N ASN A 36 6.28 15.96 -17.98
CA ASN A 36 7.01 16.76 -17.00
C ASN A 36 8.30 16.07 -16.54
N TYR A 37 8.99 15.35 -17.44
CA TYR A 37 10.15 14.51 -17.09
C TYR A 37 11.28 15.29 -16.39
N HIS A 38 11.46 16.57 -16.71
CA HIS A 38 12.47 17.43 -16.10
C HIS A 38 12.22 17.67 -14.59
N LEU A 39 10.97 17.54 -14.14
CA LEU A 39 10.59 17.54 -12.71
C LEU A 39 10.56 16.11 -12.15
N THR A 40 10.05 15.15 -12.92
CA THR A 40 9.91 13.74 -12.49
C THR A 40 11.26 13.08 -12.22
N LEU A 41 12.28 13.33 -13.05
CA LEU A 41 13.60 12.72 -12.87
C LEU A 41 14.27 13.15 -11.54
N PRO A 42 14.35 14.44 -11.18
CA PRO A 42 14.78 14.86 -9.84
C PRO A 42 13.97 14.23 -8.69
N MET A 43 12.64 14.11 -8.83
CA MET A 43 11.80 13.46 -7.82
C MET A 43 12.15 11.97 -7.67
N PHE A 44 12.51 11.30 -8.78
CA PHE A 44 12.96 9.92 -8.75
C PHE A 44 14.36 9.78 -8.13
N GLU A 45 15.26 10.74 -8.36
CA GLU A 45 16.55 10.77 -7.66
C GLU A 45 16.38 10.97 -6.14
N ASP A 46 15.44 11.81 -5.71
CA ASP A 46 15.09 11.92 -4.29
C ASP A 46 14.53 10.59 -3.74
N PHE A 47 13.65 9.91 -4.50
CA PHE A 47 13.15 8.58 -4.15
C PHE A 47 14.29 7.58 -3.96
N LYS A 48 15.24 7.55 -4.91
CA LYS A 48 16.40 6.67 -4.88
C LYS A 48 17.25 6.93 -3.64
N LYS A 49 17.61 8.19 -3.37
CA LYS A 49 18.41 8.58 -2.19
C LYS A 49 17.75 8.16 -0.87
N VAL A 50 16.43 8.36 -0.76
CA VAL A 50 15.67 7.94 0.43
C VAL A 50 15.64 6.41 0.56
N ALA A 51 15.45 5.71 -0.56
CA ALA A 51 15.34 4.25 -0.60
C ALA A 51 16.67 3.53 -0.37
N THR A 52 17.80 4.12 -0.77
CA THR A 52 19.16 3.60 -0.57
C THR A 52 19.79 4.05 0.75
N GLY A 53 19.17 5.03 1.44
CA GLY A 53 19.63 5.53 2.73
C GLY A 53 20.68 6.64 2.65
N GLU A 54 20.84 7.26 1.48
CA GLU A 54 21.67 8.46 1.30
C GLU A 54 21.08 9.68 2.02
N CYS A 55 19.76 9.74 2.18
CA CYS A 55 19.09 10.77 2.98
C CYS A 55 17.85 10.24 3.72
N LYS A 56 17.38 11.02 4.71
CA LYS A 56 16.10 10.75 5.40
C LYS A 56 14.92 11.15 4.53
N PRO A 57 13.74 10.51 4.70
CA PRO A 57 12.53 10.87 3.96
C PRO A 57 12.19 12.35 4.16
N PHE A 58 11.94 13.07 3.06
CA PHE A 58 11.67 14.50 3.09
C PHE A 58 10.75 14.93 1.95
N TYR A 59 10.03 16.03 2.17
CA TYR A 59 9.24 16.68 1.13
C TYR A 59 10.08 17.77 0.45
N ASN A 60 10.41 17.57 -0.83
CA ASN A 60 11.20 18.54 -1.58
C ASN A 60 10.35 19.79 -1.92
N LYS A 61 10.48 20.83 -1.10
CA LYS A 61 9.73 22.10 -1.25
C LYS A 61 10.12 22.87 -2.50
N GLU A 62 11.37 22.76 -2.95
CA GLU A 62 11.85 23.44 -4.16
C GLU A 62 11.19 22.85 -5.41
N LEU A 63 11.17 21.51 -5.52
CA LEU A 63 10.45 20.84 -6.61
C LEU A 63 8.94 21.08 -6.52
N ALA A 64 8.37 21.16 -5.32
CA ALA A 64 6.94 21.48 -5.15
C ALA A 64 6.60 22.89 -5.67
N ALA A 65 7.47 23.88 -5.44
CA ALA A 65 7.30 25.24 -5.96
C ALA A 65 7.41 25.26 -7.49
N LYS A 66 8.39 24.57 -8.07
CA LYS A 66 8.49 24.43 -9.53
C LYS A 66 7.26 23.78 -10.15
N VAL A 67 6.66 22.80 -9.47
CA VAL A 67 5.39 22.22 -9.92
C VAL A 67 4.27 23.25 -9.94
N ASP A 68 4.19 24.14 -8.94
CA ASP A 68 3.19 25.21 -8.92
C ASP A 68 3.41 26.27 -10.00
N ASP A 69 4.66 26.56 -10.34
CA ASP A 69 5.03 27.59 -11.31
C ASP A 69 4.93 27.09 -12.76
N GLU A 70 5.34 25.84 -13.03
CA GLU A 70 5.52 25.34 -14.40
C GLU A 70 4.36 24.45 -14.90
N VAL A 71 3.60 23.83 -14.01
CA VAL A 71 2.61 22.80 -14.39
C VAL A 71 1.20 23.39 -14.42
N GLY A 72 0.77 23.84 -15.59
CA GLY A 72 -0.56 24.46 -15.77
C GLY A 72 -1.75 23.52 -15.49
N SER A 73 -1.58 22.21 -15.65
CA SER A 73 -2.63 21.22 -15.35
C SER A 73 -2.70 20.93 -13.85
N ARG A 74 -3.80 21.33 -13.21
CA ARG A 74 -4.06 21.05 -11.78
C ARG A 74 -4.01 19.56 -11.44
N LEU A 75 -4.40 18.68 -12.38
CA LEU A 75 -4.34 17.23 -12.18
C LEU A 75 -2.90 16.72 -12.22
N ASP A 76 -2.08 17.21 -13.16
CA ASP A 76 -0.69 16.77 -13.30
C ASP A 76 0.14 17.29 -12.13
N ALA A 77 -0.08 18.54 -11.72
CA ALA A 77 0.50 19.10 -10.51
C ALA A 77 0.16 18.25 -9.27
N LYS A 78 -1.07 17.75 -9.17
CA LYS A 78 -1.48 16.85 -8.08
C LYS A 78 -0.79 15.49 -8.15
N ILE A 79 -0.60 14.93 -9.34
CA ILE A 79 0.14 13.66 -9.54
C ILE A 79 1.60 13.84 -9.12
N LEU A 80 2.28 14.89 -9.58
CA LEU A 80 3.68 15.18 -9.24
C LEU A 80 3.86 15.47 -7.74
N LYS A 81 2.97 16.27 -7.13
CA LYS A 81 2.98 16.49 -5.67
C LYS A 81 2.70 15.22 -4.88
N THR A 82 1.98 14.26 -5.45
CA THR A 82 1.79 12.95 -4.83
C THR A 82 3.10 12.17 -4.80
N LEU A 83 3.94 12.22 -5.85
CA LEU A 83 5.28 11.62 -5.82
C LEU A 83 6.15 12.21 -4.70
N LEU A 84 6.20 13.54 -4.59
CA LEU A 84 6.94 14.22 -3.51
C LEU A 84 6.48 13.78 -2.13
N LYS A 85 5.16 13.61 -1.96
CA LYS A 85 4.58 13.12 -0.71
C LYS A 85 4.94 11.66 -0.43
N LEU A 86 4.94 10.79 -1.44
CA LEU A 86 5.36 9.40 -1.27
C LEU A 86 6.82 9.33 -0.81
N ASN A 87 7.71 10.14 -1.39
CA ASN A 87 9.11 10.23 -0.96
C ASN A 87 9.24 10.70 0.50
N ALA A 88 8.45 11.70 0.88
CA ALA A 88 8.46 12.26 2.23
C ALA A 88 8.07 11.27 3.33
N HIS A 89 7.27 10.26 2.98
CA HIS A 89 6.77 9.26 3.92
C HIS A 89 7.34 7.86 3.67
N LEU A 90 8.27 7.69 2.73
CA LEU A 90 8.84 6.39 2.40
C LEU A 90 9.81 5.92 3.48
N GLN A 91 9.54 4.77 4.06
CA GLN A 91 10.33 4.26 5.20
C GLN A 91 11.15 3.03 4.84
N MET A 92 10.71 2.27 3.83
CA MET A 92 11.44 1.11 3.28
C MET A 92 10.84 0.72 1.93
N THR A 93 11.65 0.20 1.01
CA THR A 93 11.17 -0.42 -0.22
C THR A 93 12.10 -1.51 -0.70
N ASN A 94 11.57 -2.54 -1.38
CA ASN A 94 12.38 -3.55 -2.07
C ASN A 94 12.67 -3.21 -3.54
N PHE A 95 12.37 -1.98 -3.98
CA PHE A 95 12.61 -1.53 -5.35
C PHE A 95 14.07 -1.66 -5.80
N PHE A 96 15.02 -1.38 -4.90
CA PHE A 96 16.47 -1.47 -5.16
C PHE A 96 17.09 -2.71 -4.51
N LYS A 97 16.35 -3.82 -4.46
CA LYS A 97 16.86 -5.08 -3.89
C LYS A 97 18.15 -5.51 -4.61
N PRO A 98 19.28 -5.62 -3.90
CA PRO A 98 20.58 -5.86 -4.53
C PRO A 98 20.74 -7.31 -5.03
N THR A 99 20.09 -8.28 -4.38
CA THR A 99 20.22 -9.70 -4.70
C THR A 99 18.88 -10.35 -5.00
N GLY A 100 18.81 -10.99 -6.17
CA GLY A 100 17.61 -11.65 -6.67
C GLY A 100 16.52 -10.66 -7.11
N THR A 101 15.57 -11.17 -7.89
CA THR A 101 14.46 -10.37 -8.40
C THR A 101 13.33 -10.31 -7.36
N ALA A 102 12.83 -9.11 -7.07
CA ALA A 102 11.62 -8.94 -6.29
C ALA A 102 10.41 -9.51 -7.06
N SER A 103 9.64 -10.41 -6.46
CA SER A 103 8.44 -11.00 -7.09
C SER A 103 7.26 -10.02 -7.17
N ALA A 104 7.27 -9.00 -6.30
CA ALA A 104 6.44 -7.82 -6.34
C ALA A 104 7.17 -6.67 -5.63
N ILE A 105 6.81 -5.43 -5.94
CA ILE A 105 7.35 -4.25 -5.28
C ILE A 105 6.52 -3.92 -4.05
N ALA A 106 7.17 -3.78 -2.89
CA ALA A 106 6.57 -3.30 -1.66
C ALA A 106 7.20 -1.96 -1.28
N MET A 107 6.36 -0.95 -1.03
CA MET A 107 6.75 0.34 -0.47
C MET A 107 6.05 0.52 0.87
N ARG A 108 6.82 0.66 1.94
CA ARG A 108 6.36 0.87 3.31
C ARG A 108 6.41 2.36 3.62
N PHE A 109 5.27 2.94 3.95
CA PHE A 109 5.13 4.33 4.37
C PHE A 109 4.80 4.42 5.86
N ASP A 110 5.18 5.53 6.49
CA ASP A 110 4.56 5.91 7.76
C ASP A 110 3.11 6.40 7.55
N GLY A 111 2.33 6.46 8.63
CA GLY A 111 0.93 6.87 8.56
C GLY A 111 0.68 8.29 8.07
N GLY A 112 1.68 9.17 8.17
CA GLY A 112 1.60 10.57 7.74
C GLY A 112 1.26 10.70 6.26
N VAL A 113 1.51 9.67 5.45
CA VAL A 113 1.10 9.61 4.04
C VAL A 113 -0.41 9.78 3.83
N LEU A 114 -1.23 9.59 4.87
CA LEU A 114 -2.68 9.82 4.83
C LEU A 114 -3.15 11.03 5.65
N ALA A 115 -2.24 11.86 6.18
CA ALA A 115 -2.59 12.93 7.13
C ALA A 115 -3.45 14.06 6.53
N ASP A 116 -3.33 14.32 5.24
CA ASP A 116 -4.07 15.31 4.46
C ASP A 116 -5.41 14.79 3.90
N ARG A 117 -5.72 13.50 4.10
CA ARG A 117 -6.96 12.89 3.61
C ARG A 117 -8.14 13.33 4.49
N PRO A 118 -9.36 13.39 3.93
CA PRO A 118 -10.54 13.78 4.70
C PRO A 118 -10.73 12.88 5.93
N ARG A 119 -10.84 13.48 7.12
CA ARG A 119 -11.05 12.77 8.39
C ARG A 119 -12.38 12.02 8.46
N THR A 120 -13.33 12.36 7.59
CA THR A 120 -14.58 11.59 7.41
C THR A 120 -14.31 10.19 6.86
N LEU A 121 -13.31 10.04 5.98
CA LEU A 121 -12.93 8.78 5.36
C LEU A 121 -11.74 8.12 6.09
N PHE A 122 -10.84 8.92 6.67
CA PHE A 122 -9.65 8.46 7.38
C PHE A 122 -9.59 9.05 8.81
N PRO A 123 -10.45 8.59 9.74
CA PRO A 123 -10.59 9.21 11.06
C PRO A 123 -9.29 9.18 11.89
N THR A 124 -8.53 8.09 11.78
CA THR A 124 -7.31 7.85 12.55
C THR A 124 -6.10 7.69 11.62
N ILE A 125 -4.95 8.27 11.99
CA ILE A 125 -3.70 8.05 11.24
C ILE A 125 -3.22 6.62 11.54
N PRO A 126 -3.00 5.76 10.51
CA PRO A 126 -2.48 4.42 10.75
C PRO A 126 -1.02 4.47 11.22
N TYR A 127 -0.50 3.39 11.79
CA TYR A 127 0.91 3.31 12.12
C TYR A 127 1.79 3.14 10.86
N ALA A 128 1.35 2.28 9.94
CA ALA A 128 2.04 2.06 8.68
C ALA A 128 1.07 1.70 7.55
N VAL A 129 1.47 2.05 6.33
CA VAL A 129 0.77 1.71 5.09
C VAL A 129 1.78 1.07 4.15
N TYR A 130 1.48 -0.12 3.64
CA TYR A 130 2.19 -0.71 2.51
C TYR A 130 1.36 -0.55 1.25
N LEU A 131 2.03 -0.16 0.17
CA LEU A 131 1.59 -0.41 -1.20
C LEU A 131 2.39 -1.59 -1.73
N VAL A 132 1.71 -2.61 -2.25
CA VAL A 132 2.34 -3.78 -2.88
C VAL A 132 1.85 -3.90 -4.31
N VAL A 133 2.75 -3.88 -5.28
CA VAL A 133 2.42 -3.95 -6.71
C VAL A 133 3.09 -5.18 -7.29
N GLY A 134 2.28 -6.15 -7.71
CA GLY A 134 2.76 -7.32 -8.44
C GLY A 134 2.42 -7.25 -9.92
N ARG A 135 2.88 -8.25 -10.68
CA ARG A 135 2.63 -8.33 -12.12
C ARG A 135 1.14 -8.37 -12.51
N SER A 136 0.30 -8.92 -11.64
CA SER A 136 -1.12 -9.19 -11.92
C SER A 136 -2.06 -8.80 -10.78
N PHE A 137 -1.58 -7.93 -9.88
CA PHE A 137 -2.37 -7.46 -8.74
C PHE A 137 -1.84 -6.14 -8.18
N TYR A 138 -2.76 -5.41 -7.53
CA TYR A 138 -2.45 -4.31 -6.62
C TYR A 138 -2.86 -4.69 -5.21
N GLY A 139 -2.08 -4.31 -4.21
CA GLY A 139 -2.36 -4.65 -2.83
C GLY A 139 -1.98 -3.56 -1.85
N PHE A 140 -2.66 -3.57 -0.72
CA PHE A 140 -2.33 -2.74 0.43
C PHE A 140 -2.17 -3.60 1.68
N HIS A 141 -1.34 -3.12 2.62
CA HIS A 141 -1.38 -3.58 4.01
C HIS A 141 -1.40 -2.38 4.94
N ILE A 142 -2.45 -2.22 5.74
CA ILE A 142 -2.55 -1.13 6.72
C ILE A 142 -2.61 -1.72 8.12
N ARG A 143 -1.90 -1.08 9.06
CA ARG A 143 -1.97 -1.40 10.49
C ARG A 143 -2.00 -0.14 11.34
N PHE A 144 -2.66 -0.21 12.49
CA PHE A 144 -2.87 0.93 13.38
C PHE A 144 -1.91 1.00 14.57
N THR A 145 -1.18 -0.07 14.84
CA THR A 145 -0.14 -0.11 15.87
C THR A 145 1.11 -0.81 15.33
N GLU A 146 2.20 -0.75 16.09
CA GLU A 146 3.46 -1.44 15.77
C GLU A 146 3.27 -2.95 15.65
N ILE A 147 2.66 -3.56 16.67
CA ILE A 147 2.27 -4.97 16.69
C ILE A 147 0.78 -5.05 16.42
N ALA A 148 0.42 -5.52 15.23
CA ALA A 148 -0.95 -5.61 14.78
C ALA A 148 -1.22 -6.90 14.00
N ARG A 149 -2.46 -7.39 14.10
CA ARG A 149 -2.89 -8.62 13.43
C ARG A 149 -4.15 -8.39 12.61
N GLY A 150 -4.23 -9.07 11.47
CA GLY A 150 -5.31 -8.86 10.52
C GLY A 150 -5.35 -9.84 9.37
N GLY A 151 -6.56 -10.05 8.84
CA GLY A 151 -6.78 -10.90 7.68
C GLY A 151 -6.17 -10.34 6.39
N ILE A 152 -5.72 -11.21 5.48
CA ILE A 152 -5.43 -10.85 4.09
C ILE A 152 -6.64 -11.26 3.24
N ARG A 153 -7.22 -10.31 2.49
CA ARG A 153 -8.33 -10.54 1.57
C ARG A 153 -7.84 -10.54 0.13
N LEU A 154 -8.28 -11.53 -0.66
CA LEU A 154 -8.04 -11.54 -2.09
C LEU A 154 -9.35 -11.19 -2.82
N ILE A 155 -9.34 -10.04 -3.49
CA ILE A 155 -10.50 -9.40 -4.11
C ILE A 155 -10.55 -9.79 -5.59
N LEU A 156 -11.67 -10.40 -5.97
CA LEU A 156 -12.02 -10.76 -7.34
C LEU A 156 -13.09 -9.82 -7.88
N SER A 157 -13.06 -9.58 -9.19
CA SER A 157 -13.99 -8.66 -9.86
C SER A 157 -14.73 -9.38 -10.98
N ARG A 158 -16.05 -9.47 -10.85
CA ARG A 158 -16.91 -10.18 -11.82
C ARG A 158 -16.95 -9.57 -13.23
N ASN A 159 -16.62 -8.28 -13.37
CA ASN A 159 -16.57 -7.57 -14.65
C ASN A 159 -15.70 -6.30 -14.53
N ARG A 160 -15.39 -5.68 -15.68
CA ARG A 160 -14.53 -4.48 -15.75
C ARG A 160 -15.07 -3.29 -14.94
N GLN A 161 -16.40 -3.12 -14.85
CA GLN A 161 -16.99 -2.04 -14.07
C GLN A 161 -16.76 -2.22 -12.58
N VAL A 162 -16.93 -3.44 -12.08
CA VAL A 162 -16.61 -3.80 -10.68
C VAL A 162 -15.11 -3.65 -10.41
N TYR A 163 -14.25 -4.09 -11.35
CA TYR A 163 -12.80 -3.93 -11.20
C TYR A 163 -12.38 -2.47 -11.09
N LYS A 164 -12.89 -1.59 -11.95
CA LYS A 164 -12.61 -0.14 -11.88
C LYS A 164 -13.02 0.45 -10.53
N LYS A 165 -14.20 0.09 -10.02
CA LYS A 165 -14.66 0.52 -8.69
C LYS A 165 -13.75 0.01 -7.57
N ASN A 166 -13.42 -1.29 -7.59
CA ASN A 166 -12.55 -1.90 -6.59
C ASN A 166 -11.15 -1.24 -6.60
N CYS A 167 -10.59 -1.01 -7.78
CA CYS A 167 -9.29 -0.35 -7.93
C CYS A 167 -9.32 1.08 -7.35
N ALA A 168 -10.34 1.87 -7.69
CA ALA A 168 -10.49 3.25 -7.21
C ALA A 168 -10.69 3.36 -5.69
N THR A 169 -11.23 2.32 -5.05
CA THR A 169 -11.59 2.31 -3.62
C THR A 169 -10.69 1.38 -2.78
N LEU A 170 -9.70 0.73 -3.38
CA LEU A 170 -8.89 -0.33 -2.74
C LEU A 170 -8.23 0.14 -1.43
N LEU A 171 -7.65 1.34 -1.44
CA LEU A 171 -7.02 1.94 -0.25
C LEU A 171 -8.05 2.20 0.86
N GLU A 172 -9.22 2.75 0.51
CA GLU A 172 -10.29 3.06 1.45
C GLU A 172 -10.88 1.77 2.04
N GLU A 173 -11.12 0.76 1.22
CA GLU A 173 -11.58 -0.56 1.67
C GLU A 173 -10.59 -1.19 2.65
N ASN A 174 -9.30 -1.25 2.27
CA ASN A 174 -8.26 -1.79 3.15
C ASN A 174 -8.20 -1.04 4.49
N TYR A 175 -8.24 0.29 4.45
CA TYR A 175 -8.22 1.13 5.64
C TYR A 175 -9.43 0.85 6.54
N ASN A 176 -10.64 0.82 5.98
CA ASN A 176 -11.87 0.59 6.75
C ASN A 176 -11.89 -0.80 7.40
N LEU A 177 -11.40 -1.82 6.69
CA LEU A 177 -11.26 -3.17 7.25
C LEU A 177 -10.22 -3.22 8.38
N ALA A 178 -9.06 -2.58 8.19
CA ALA A 178 -8.03 -2.50 9.23
C ALA A 178 -8.50 -1.70 10.45
N TYR A 179 -9.24 -0.61 10.23
CA TYR A 179 -9.78 0.24 11.29
C TYR A 179 -10.86 -0.48 12.09
N THR A 180 -11.74 -1.21 11.40
CA THR A 180 -12.71 -2.09 12.05
C THR A 180 -12.01 -3.15 12.91
N GLN A 181 -10.91 -3.73 12.42
CA GLN A 181 -10.12 -4.67 13.21
C GLN A 181 -9.47 -3.99 14.44
N GLN A 182 -8.99 -2.76 14.30
CA GLN A 182 -8.44 -1.98 15.41
C GLN A 182 -9.48 -1.74 16.49
N LEU A 183 -10.72 -1.43 16.11
CA LEU A 183 -11.83 -1.23 17.05
C LEU A 183 -12.31 -2.53 17.72
N LYS A 184 -12.04 -3.69 17.10
CA LYS A 184 -12.35 -5.01 17.69
C LYS A 184 -11.27 -5.45 18.68
N ASN A 185 -10.00 -5.12 18.42
CA ASN A 185 -8.87 -5.56 19.24
C ASN A 185 -8.66 -4.71 20.52
N LYS A 186 -9.72 -4.12 21.08
CA LYS A 186 -9.61 -3.23 22.25
C LYS A 186 -9.10 -3.93 23.51
N ASP A 187 -9.33 -5.24 23.61
CA ASP A 187 -9.07 -6.04 24.81
C ASP A 187 -7.81 -6.92 24.69
N ILE A 188 -7.02 -6.77 23.61
CA ILE A 188 -5.76 -7.52 23.41
C ILE A 188 -4.59 -6.56 23.16
N PRO A 189 -3.34 -6.99 23.43
CA PRO A 189 -2.16 -6.14 23.22
C PRO A 189 -1.91 -5.76 21.76
N GLU A 190 -2.34 -6.58 20.79
CA GLU A 190 -2.12 -6.34 19.37
C GLU A 190 -3.21 -5.46 18.74
N GLY A 191 -2.81 -4.43 17.99
CA GLY A 191 -3.75 -3.61 17.24
C GLY A 191 -4.29 -4.30 15.98
N GLY A 192 -5.13 -3.58 15.23
CA GLY A 192 -5.75 -4.06 14.01
C GLY A 192 -4.91 -3.79 12.77
N SER A 193 -4.88 -4.78 11.89
CA SER A 193 -4.35 -4.63 10.53
C SER A 193 -5.26 -5.27 9.49
N LYS A 194 -4.96 -5.02 8.21
CA LYS A 194 -5.58 -5.74 7.08
C LYS A 194 -4.68 -5.74 5.85
N GLY A 195 -4.62 -6.86 5.16
CA GLY A 195 -4.09 -6.95 3.80
C GLY A 195 -5.22 -7.06 2.77
N THR A 196 -5.06 -6.43 1.61
CA THR A 196 -5.93 -6.64 0.44
C THR A 196 -5.07 -6.89 -0.79
N ILE A 197 -5.52 -7.78 -1.67
CA ILE A 197 -4.91 -8.13 -2.94
C ILE A 197 -6.01 -8.08 -4.01
N LEU A 198 -6.05 -7.02 -4.81
CA LEU A 198 -6.95 -6.89 -5.95
C LEU A 198 -6.33 -7.55 -7.17
N MET A 199 -6.95 -8.62 -7.65
CA MET A 199 -6.49 -9.35 -8.84
C MET A 199 -6.93 -8.64 -10.13
N ASP A 200 -6.05 -8.63 -11.12
CA ASP A 200 -6.39 -8.17 -12.47
C ASP A 200 -7.45 -9.06 -13.12
N MET A 201 -8.28 -8.46 -13.98
CA MET A 201 -9.41 -9.13 -14.65
C MET A 201 -9.01 -10.43 -15.37
N GLU A 202 -7.83 -10.45 -15.97
CA GLU A 202 -7.33 -11.57 -16.77
C GLU A 202 -6.69 -12.67 -15.90
N SER A 203 -6.48 -12.40 -14.61
CA SER A 203 -5.70 -13.24 -13.70
C SER A 203 -6.47 -13.60 -12.42
N GLN A 204 -7.75 -13.98 -12.50
CA GLN A 204 -8.60 -14.22 -11.31
C GLN A 204 -8.77 -15.70 -10.88
N ASN A 205 -8.04 -16.65 -11.47
CA ASN A 205 -8.13 -18.05 -11.07
C ASN A 205 -7.46 -18.28 -9.70
N LEU A 206 -8.26 -18.56 -8.67
CA LEU A 206 -7.76 -18.75 -7.30
C LEU A 206 -6.70 -19.85 -7.15
N LYS A 207 -6.80 -20.94 -7.91
CA LYS A 207 -5.87 -22.08 -7.78
C LYS A 207 -4.50 -21.79 -8.38
N THR A 208 -4.44 -20.98 -9.44
CA THR A 208 -3.21 -20.63 -10.15
C THR A 208 -2.77 -19.21 -9.81
N SER A 209 -3.32 -18.20 -10.48
CA SER A 209 -2.92 -16.81 -10.37
C SER A 209 -3.20 -16.21 -8.99
N GLY A 210 -4.30 -16.60 -8.33
CA GLY A 210 -4.59 -16.14 -6.96
C GLY A 210 -3.57 -16.65 -5.94
N ARG A 211 -3.15 -17.92 -6.07
CA ARG A 211 -2.06 -18.49 -5.26
C ARG A 211 -0.73 -17.78 -5.52
N GLU A 212 -0.43 -17.49 -6.79
CA GLU A 212 0.79 -16.76 -7.18
C GLU A 212 0.80 -15.34 -6.64
N ALA A 213 -0.29 -14.59 -6.79
CA ALA A 213 -0.43 -13.24 -6.24
C ALA A 213 -0.28 -13.23 -4.72
N PHE A 214 -0.89 -14.17 -4.01
CA PHE A 214 -0.68 -14.31 -2.57
C PHE A 214 0.80 -14.57 -2.22
N ASN A 215 1.49 -15.45 -2.95
CA ASN A 215 2.91 -15.70 -2.73
C ASN A 215 3.75 -14.46 -2.97
N ASN A 216 3.55 -13.78 -4.09
CA ASN A 216 4.31 -12.59 -4.46
C ASN A 216 4.06 -11.44 -3.47
N TYR A 217 2.82 -11.29 -3.00
CA TYR A 217 2.47 -10.35 -1.94
C TYR A 217 3.22 -10.65 -0.63
N ILE A 218 3.20 -11.91 -0.18
CA ILE A 218 3.92 -12.33 1.04
C ILE A 218 5.44 -12.18 0.87
N ASP A 219 5.99 -12.52 -0.29
CA ASP A 219 7.42 -12.40 -0.55
C ASP A 219 7.89 -10.94 -0.55
N ALA A 220 7.11 -10.03 -1.11
CA ALA A 220 7.43 -8.60 -1.08
C ALA A 220 7.39 -8.05 0.35
N LEU A 221 6.42 -8.47 1.17
CA LEU A 221 6.41 -8.10 2.59
C LEU A 221 7.55 -8.76 3.38
N LEU A 222 7.92 -10.01 3.05
CA LEU A 222 9.07 -10.69 3.65
C LEU A 222 10.40 -10.06 3.24
N ASP A 223 10.50 -9.47 2.04
CA ASP A 223 11.68 -8.68 1.67
C ASP A 223 11.89 -7.54 2.67
N CYS A 224 10.81 -6.84 3.05
CA CYS A 224 10.85 -5.78 4.04
C CYS A 224 11.09 -6.27 5.48
N ILE A 225 10.46 -7.38 5.89
CA ILE A 225 10.65 -7.97 7.23
C ILE A 225 12.11 -8.42 7.42
N LEU A 226 12.69 -9.01 6.39
CA LEU A 226 14.05 -9.54 6.37
C LEU A 226 15.02 -8.54 5.72
N CYS A 227 14.86 -7.24 6.01
CA CYS A 227 15.60 -6.18 5.33
C CYS A 227 17.12 -6.36 5.41
N LYS A 228 17.63 -6.90 6.52
CA LYS A 228 19.07 -7.17 6.68
C LYS A 228 19.55 -8.28 5.76
N GLU A 229 18.81 -9.38 5.69
CA GLU A 229 19.12 -10.54 4.87
C GLU A 229 18.94 -10.24 3.37
N THR A 230 18.02 -9.35 3.03
CA THR A 230 17.80 -8.90 1.65
C THR A 230 18.67 -7.72 1.22
N GLY A 231 19.43 -7.12 2.15
CA GLY A 231 20.28 -5.96 1.88
C GLY A 231 19.49 -4.66 1.63
N LEU A 232 18.24 -4.59 2.08
CA LEU A 232 17.42 -3.39 1.97
C LEU A 232 17.71 -2.39 3.08
N TYR A 233 17.80 -1.12 2.71
CA TYR A 233 17.87 -0.03 3.68
C TYR A 233 16.51 0.17 4.36
N SER A 234 16.56 0.52 5.65
CA SER A 234 15.40 0.76 6.49
C SER A 234 15.53 2.07 7.26
N ASN A 235 14.54 2.95 7.15
CA ASN A 235 14.42 4.12 8.03
C ASN A 235 13.76 3.80 9.39
N LEU A 236 13.42 2.53 9.65
CA LEU A 236 12.70 2.13 10.85
C LEU A 236 13.64 2.10 12.06
N SER A 237 13.14 2.59 13.20
CA SER A 237 13.85 2.49 14.48
C SER A 237 13.80 1.08 15.08
N LYS A 238 12.87 0.24 14.62
CA LYS A 238 12.64 -1.11 15.13
C LYS A 238 12.50 -2.11 13.97
N PRO A 239 12.82 -3.40 14.21
CA PRO A 239 12.57 -4.45 13.23
C PRO A 239 11.10 -4.52 12.82
N GLU A 240 10.88 -4.81 11.54
CA GLU A 240 9.54 -4.87 10.96
C GLU A 240 8.91 -6.24 11.23
N MET A 241 7.72 -6.27 11.81
CA MET A 241 7.01 -7.50 12.17
C MET A 241 5.53 -7.41 11.78
N LEU A 242 5.07 -8.40 11.02
CA LEU A 242 3.70 -8.49 10.53
C LEU A 242 3.07 -9.84 10.90
N PHE A 243 1.77 -9.83 11.19
CA PHE A 243 1.00 -11.01 11.57
C PHE A 243 -0.30 -11.07 10.76
N PHE A 244 -0.46 -12.16 10.02
CA PHE A 244 -1.55 -12.33 9.06
C PHE A 244 -2.55 -13.40 9.52
N GLY A 245 -3.82 -13.15 9.23
CA GLY A 245 -4.89 -14.12 9.31
C GLY A 245 -5.50 -14.38 7.92
N PRO A 246 -6.36 -15.41 7.82
CA PRO A 246 -7.17 -15.59 6.63
C PRO A 246 -8.30 -14.56 6.57
N ASP A 247 -8.76 -14.28 5.36
CA ASP A 247 -10.02 -13.62 5.06
C ASP A 247 -10.58 -14.24 3.77
N GLU A 248 -11.55 -13.58 3.13
CA GLU A 248 -12.12 -13.97 1.84
C GLU A 248 -11.02 -14.37 0.84
N ASN A 249 -11.18 -15.58 0.29
CA ASN A 249 -10.33 -16.20 -0.73
C ASN A 249 -8.87 -16.51 -0.34
N THR A 250 -8.48 -16.42 0.94
CA THR A 250 -7.07 -16.68 1.36
C THR A 250 -6.87 -17.78 2.38
N ALA A 251 -7.95 -18.35 2.95
CA ALA A 251 -7.87 -19.42 3.94
C ALA A 251 -6.96 -20.58 3.53
N GLY A 252 -7.05 -21.03 2.28
CA GLY A 252 -6.22 -22.12 1.73
C GLY A 252 -4.74 -21.77 1.54
N PHE A 253 -4.33 -20.51 1.70
CA PHE A 253 -2.96 -20.05 1.44
C PHE A 253 -2.17 -19.76 2.71
N MET A 254 -2.80 -19.74 3.89
CA MET A 254 -2.11 -19.38 5.14
C MET A 254 -0.92 -20.30 5.47
N LYS A 255 -1.07 -21.61 5.26
CA LYS A 255 0.02 -22.60 5.44
C LYS A 255 1.17 -22.30 4.49
N LEU A 256 0.88 -21.92 3.25
CA LEU A 256 1.87 -21.57 2.24
C LEU A 256 2.67 -20.33 2.67
N GLY A 257 2.01 -19.27 3.14
CA GLY A 257 2.68 -18.06 3.62
C GLY A 257 3.69 -18.35 4.75
N ALA A 258 3.31 -19.16 5.74
CA ALA A 258 4.21 -19.57 6.82
C ALA A 258 5.40 -20.40 6.31
N LEU A 259 5.18 -21.33 5.37
CA LEU A 259 6.25 -22.15 4.81
C LEU A 259 7.23 -21.34 3.94
N ARG A 260 6.74 -20.31 3.22
CA ARG A 260 7.62 -19.38 2.49
C ARG A 260 8.54 -18.64 3.44
N ALA A 261 7.99 -18.13 4.53
CA ALA A 261 8.79 -17.46 5.56
C ALA A 261 9.83 -18.38 6.20
N LYS A 262 9.47 -19.66 6.42
CA LYS A 262 10.41 -20.69 6.89
C LYS A 262 11.54 -20.90 5.90
N ALA A 263 11.23 -21.06 4.62
CA ALA A 263 12.22 -21.27 3.55
C ALA A 263 13.19 -20.09 3.41
N ARG A 264 12.74 -18.88 3.78
CA ARG A 264 13.55 -17.65 3.80
C ARG A 264 14.27 -17.39 5.12
N GLY A 265 14.22 -18.33 6.08
CA GLY A 265 14.93 -18.21 7.35
C GLY A 265 14.28 -17.27 8.37
N TYR A 266 13.02 -16.85 8.20
CA TYR A 266 12.36 -15.98 9.17
C TYR A 266 12.12 -16.72 10.50
N LYS A 267 12.75 -16.24 11.57
CA LYS A 267 12.69 -16.85 12.92
C LYS A 267 11.25 -17.09 13.40
N TYR A 268 10.35 -16.15 13.14
CA TYR A 268 8.95 -16.18 13.58
C TYR A 268 7.98 -16.69 12.50
N TRP A 269 8.45 -17.54 11.57
CA TRP A 269 7.64 -18.04 10.46
C TRP A 269 6.32 -18.71 10.88
N LYS A 270 6.28 -19.38 12.05
CA LYS A 270 5.06 -20.03 12.56
C LYS A 270 3.95 -19.04 12.88
N SER A 271 4.31 -17.86 13.41
CA SER A 271 3.37 -16.81 13.80
C SER A 271 3.05 -15.83 12.68
N LEU A 272 3.83 -15.84 11.58
CA LEU A 272 3.58 -14.95 10.43
C LEU A 272 2.14 -15.08 9.92
N THR A 273 1.60 -16.29 9.81
CA THR A 273 0.20 -16.53 9.43
C THR A 273 -0.53 -17.35 10.50
N THR A 274 -1.85 -17.22 10.57
CA THR A 274 -2.73 -17.99 11.47
C THR A 274 -3.85 -18.66 10.68
N GLY A 275 -4.68 -19.49 11.30
CA GLY A 275 -5.77 -20.19 10.59
C GLY A 275 -5.28 -21.21 9.55
N LYS A 276 -4.18 -21.90 9.84
CA LYS A 276 -3.61 -22.93 8.97
C LYS A 276 -4.45 -24.21 9.11
N SER A 277 -4.86 -24.80 7.99
CA SER A 277 -5.45 -26.15 8.01
C SER A 277 -4.43 -27.14 8.58
N VAL A 278 -4.93 -28.04 9.44
CA VAL A 278 -4.18 -29.16 10.02
C VAL A 278 -3.59 -29.99 8.88
#